data_AF-A0A7S1DLG7-F1
#
_entry.id   AF-A0A7S1DLG7-F1
#
_cell.length_a   1.000
_cell.length_b   1.000
_cell.length_c   1.000
_cell.angle_alpha   90.00
_cell.angle_beta   90.00
_cell.angle_gamma   90.00
#
_symmetry.space_group_name_H-M   'P 1'
#
loop_
_entity.id
_entity.type
_entity.pdbx_description
1 polymer ?
#
loop_
_entity_poly.entity_id
_entity_poly.type
_entity_poly.pdbx_seq_one_letter_code
_entity_poly.pdbx_strand_id
1 'polypeptide(L)'
;MDTGDLSIRWLSDDKTTRRTLYAYEHGQRLPPGRVWPVPESLRRVVEHRETLVFNSVAEQISQGLAALPGTDQARSMVVVPMVASDRVVGMLNVEDHQRDQAFGPGQVRLVQTVAASMGAALENARLFAETQRLLKETEARNAELAVINEIQQGVAAQLD
;
A
#
# COMPACT_ATOMS: atom_id res chain seq x y z
N MET A 1 3.67 26.14 5.83
CA MET A 1 2.91 24.89 6.04
C MET A 1 3.90 23.93 6.65
N ASP A 2 3.75 23.62 7.93
CA ASP A 2 4.52 22.52 8.51
C ASP A 2 4.17 21.27 7.71
N THR A 3 5.18 20.65 7.10
CA THR A 3 5.01 19.41 6.34
C THR A 3 4.55 18.36 7.34
N GLY A 4 3.26 18.02 7.30
CA GLY A 4 2.63 17.17 8.31
C GLY A 4 3.29 15.79 8.40
N ASP A 5 3.29 15.24 9.60
CA ASP A 5 3.81 13.90 9.86
C ASP A 5 2.90 12.88 9.19
N LEU A 6 3.48 12.02 8.37
CA LEU A 6 2.71 11.10 7.55
C LEU A 6 3.46 9.80 7.32
N SER A 7 2.71 8.72 7.15
CA SER A 7 3.28 7.43 6.80
C SER A 7 2.41 6.63 5.84
N ILE A 8 3.07 5.95 4.91
CA ILE A 8 2.49 5.01 3.96
C ILE A 8 3.01 3.62 4.34
N ARG A 9 2.09 2.70 4.63
CA ARG A 9 2.40 1.35 5.05
C ARG A 9 1.70 0.34 4.14
N TRP A 10 2.46 -0.62 3.62
CA TRP A 10 1.94 -1.71 2.79
C TRP A 10 1.47 -2.87 3.67
N LEU A 11 0.33 -3.46 3.36
CA LEU A 11 -0.23 -4.59 4.10
C LEU A 11 0.27 -5.92 3.52
N SER A 12 0.61 -6.89 4.37
CA SER A 12 0.88 -8.26 3.90
C SER A 12 -0.39 -8.91 3.36
N ASP A 13 -0.25 -9.91 2.49
CA ASP A 13 -1.40 -10.57 1.86
C ASP A 13 -2.29 -11.31 2.88
N ASP A 14 -1.71 -11.82 3.96
CA ASP A 14 -2.42 -12.42 5.11
C ASP A 14 -3.02 -11.37 6.06
N LYS A 15 -2.78 -10.08 5.80
CA LYS A 15 -3.28 -8.93 6.57
C LYS A 15 -2.80 -8.84 8.02
N THR A 16 -1.79 -9.62 8.40
CA THR A 16 -1.29 -9.67 9.79
C THR A 16 -0.22 -8.61 10.08
N THR A 17 0.50 -8.17 9.04
CA THR A 17 1.60 -7.23 9.17
C THR A 17 1.50 -6.07 8.19
N ARG A 18 2.20 -4.99 8.54
CA ARG A 18 2.32 -3.78 7.73
C ARG A 18 3.79 -3.36 7.64
N ARG A 19 4.26 -3.15 6.42
CA ARG A 19 5.63 -2.69 6.12
C ARG A 19 5.63 -1.19 5.85
N THR A 20 6.50 -0.44 6.51
CA THR A 20 6.72 0.99 6.21
C THR A 20 7.33 1.14 4.82
N LEU A 21 6.62 1.80 3.91
CA LEU A 21 7.17 2.23 2.61
C LEU A 21 7.74 3.63 2.68
N TYR A 22 7.02 4.50 3.39
CA TYR A 22 7.41 5.87 3.63
C TYR A 22 6.92 6.30 5.01
N ALA A 23 7.74 7.03 5.74
CA ALA A 23 7.35 7.70 6.95
C ALA A 23 8.17 8.98 7.09
N TYR A 24 7.51 10.06 7.43
CA TYR A 24 8.08 11.36 7.69
C TYR A 24 7.51 11.86 9.00
N GLU A 25 8.38 12.17 9.94
CA GLU A 25 8.04 12.52 11.31
C GLU A 25 9.04 13.56 11.83
N HIS A 26 8.54 14.65 12.41
CA HIS A 26 9.36 15.74 12.98
C HIS A 26 10.41 16.29 12.03
N GLY A 27 10.04 16.46 10.76
CA GLY A 27 10.95 16.98 9.74
C GLY A 27 11.94 15.93 9.19
N GLN A 28 11.87 14.69 9.65
CA GLN A 28 12.82 13.62 9.31
C GLN A 28 12.13 12.45 8.62
N ARG A 29 12.75 11.97 7.54
CA ARG A 29 12.32 10.73 6.91
C ARG A 29 12.83 9.54 7.71
N LEU A 30 11.92 8.70 8.19
CA LEU A 30 12.26 7.48 8.90
C LEU A 30 12.69 6.36 7.92
N PRO A 31 13.54 5.41 8.35
CA PRO A 31 13.96 4.30 7.50
C PRO A 31 12.78 3.46 6.98
N PRO A 32 12.74 3.14 5.68
CA PRO A 32 11.73 2.24 5.13
C PRO A 32 12.01 0.78 5.52
N GLY A 33 11.08 -0.11 5.16
CA GLY A 33 11.26 -1.55 5.23
C GLY A 33 10.95 -2.19 6.57
N ARG A 34 10.82 -1.42 7.66
CA ARG A 34 10.38 -1.93 8.96
C ARG A 34 9.00 -2.57 8.86
N VAL A 35 8.82 -3.71 9.52
CA VAL A 35 7.57 -4.48 9.53
C VAL A 35 6.99 -4.46 10.94
N TRP A 36 5.69 -4.19 11.02
CA TRP A 36 4.95 -4.09 12.27
C TRP A 36 3.72 -4.99 12.21
N PRO A 37 3.26 -5.55 13.33
CA PRO A 37 1.94 -6.17 13.36
C PRO A 37 0.85 -5.13 13.09
N VAL A 38 -0.27 -5.59 12.54
CA VAL A 38 -1.50 -4.81 12.51
C VAL A 38 -2.16 -4.92 13.89
N PRO A 39 -2.29 -3.83 14.66
CA PRO A 39 -2.96 -3.87 15.94
C PRO A 39 -4.47 -4.05 15.75
N GLU A 40 -5.14 -4.59 16.78
CA GLU A 40 -6.59 -4.83 16.78
C GLU A 40 -7.37 -3.54 16.48
N SER A 41 -6.92 -2.39 17.02
CA SER A 41 -7.49 -1.06 16.75
C SER A 41 -7.63 -0.69 15.28
N LEU A 42 -6.79 -1.27 14.40
CA LEU A 42 -6.78 -0.94 12.98
C LEU A 42 -7.39 -2.01 12.10
N ARG A 43 -7.93 -3.10 12.67
CA ARG A 43 -8.56 -4.16 11.88
C ARG A 43 -9.78 -3.67 11.10
N ARG A 44 -10.54 -2.74 11.66
CA ARG A 44 -11.66 -2.10 10.95
C ARG A 44 -11.24 -1.41 9.64
N VAL A 45 -10.03 -0.84 9.61
CA VAL A 45 -9.47 -0.24 8.38
C VAL A 45 -9.28 -1.32 7.31
N VAL A 46 -8.79 -2.48 7.73
CA VAL A 46 -8.38 -3.57 6.84
C VAL A 46 -9.57 -4.45 6.41
N GLU A 47 -10.51 -4.70 7.33
CA GLU A 47 -11.63 -5.62 7.16
C GLU A 47 -12.86 -4.91 6.58
N HIS A 48 -13.12 -3.67 6.99
CA HIS A 48 -14.31 -2.91 6.60
C HIS A 48 -14.01 -1.71 5.69
N ARG A 49 -12.73 -1.52 5.31
CA ARG A 49 -12.28 -0.34 4.52
C ARG A 49 -12.67 0.97 5.19
N GLU A 50 -12.68 0.98 6.51
CA GLU A 50 -13.12 2.12 7.29
C GLU A 50 -11.98 3.12 7.48
N THR A 51 -12.29 4.42 7.37
CA THR A 51 -11.37 5.47 7.80
C THR A 51 -11.53 5.69 9.29
N LEU A 52 -10.43 5.58 10.03
CA LEU A 52 -10.42 5.84 11.46
C LEU A 52 -9.79 7.20 11.74
N VAL A 53 -10.42 7.94 12.65
CA VAL A 53 -9.92 9.22 13.15
C VAL A 53 -9.77 9.09 14.64
N PHE A 54 -8.57 9.37 15.15
CA PHE A 54 -8.29 9.41 16.56
C PHE A 54 -8.03 10.85 16.96
N ASN A 55 -8.83 11.38 17.86
CA ASN A 55 -8.85 12.78 18.21
C ASN A 55 -7.94 13.14 19.39
N SER A 56 -7.46 12.15 20.14
CA SER A 56 -6.60 12.34 21.31
C SER A 56 -5.70 11.12 21.55
N VAL A 57 -4.63 11.29 22.33
CA VAL A 57 -3.80 10.19 22.83
C VAL A 57 -4.62 9.21 23.68
N ALA A 58 -5.49 9.72 24.54
CA ALA A 58 -6.32 8.89 25.42
C ALA A 58 -7.24 7.96 24.62
N GLU A 59 -7.84 8.46 23.54
CA GLU A 59 -8.66 7.66 22.63
C GLU A 59 -7.84 6.54 21.96
N GLN A 60 -6.64 6.86 21.45
CA GLN A 60 -5.74 5.88 20.84
C GLN A 60 -5.39 4.75 21.83
N ILE A 61 -4.96 5.11 23.04
CA ILE A 61 -4.59 4.14 24.08
C ILE A 61 -5.81 3.28 24.48
N SER A 62 -6.99 3.89 24.63
CA SER A 62 -8.21 3.15 24.99
C SER A 62 -8.60 2.08 23.97
N GLN A 63 -8.20 2.27 22.70
CA GLN A 63 -8.41 1.31 21.62
C GLN A 63 -7.21 0.37 21.44
N GLY A 64 -6.16 0.48 22.26
CA GLY A 64 -4.95 -0.34 22.16
C GLY A 64 -4.02 0.07 21.01
N LEU A 65 -4.11 1.32 20.55
CA LEU A 65 -3.16 1.90 19.62
C LEU A 65 -2.04 2.61 20.39
N ALA A 66 -0.80 2.26 20.06
CA ALA A 66 0.40 2.85 20.63
C ALA A 66 1.37 3.27 19.53
N ALA A 67 2.24 4.23 19.85
CA ALA A 67 3.37 4.63 19.03
C ALA A 67 4.24 3.44 18.65
N LEU A 68 4.85 3.50 17.46
CA LEU A 68 5.77 2.47 17.03
C LEU A 68 7.14 2.66 17.70
N PRO A 69 7.92 1.59 17.91
CA PRO A 69 9.28 1.72 18.42
C PRO A 69 10.13 2.67 17.57
N GLY A 70 10.65 3.72 18.21
CA GLY A 70 11.44 4.77 17.58
C GLY A 70 10.62 5.93 16.99
N THR A 71 9.34 6.03 17.31
CA THR A 71 8.48 7.19 17.10
C THR A 71 7.92 7.65 18.44
N ASP A 72 7.26 8.81 18.48
CA ASP A 72 6.43 9.26 19.59
C ASP A 72 4.93 9.16 19.30
N GLN A 73 4.12 9.41 20.31
CA GLN A 73 2.67 9.27 20.23
C GLN A 73 2.05 10.57 19.72
N ALA A 74 1.50 10.54 18.50
CA ALA A 74 0.74 11.65 17.95
C ALA A 74 -0.47 12.01 18.83
N ARG A 75 -0.78 13.31 18.92
CA ARG A 75 -1.94 13.80 19.67
C ARG A 75 -3.24 13.46 19.00
N SER A 76 -3.30 13.62 17.68
CA SER A 76 -4.39 13.12 16.86
C SER A 76 -3.87 12.54 15.56
N MET A 77 -4.64 11.66 14.93
CA MET A 77 -4.26 11.05 13.67
C MET A 77 -5.46 10.59 12.85
N VAL A 78 -5.26 10.47 11.54
CA VAL A 78 -6.20 9.84 10.60
C VAL A 78 -5.51 8.66 9.94
N VAL A 79 -6.22 7.54 9.90
CA VAL A 79 -5.80 6.33 9.18
C VAL A 79 -6.81 6.05 8.09
N VAL A 80 -6.37 6.13 6.84
CA VAL A 80 -7.20 5.81 5.67
C VAL A 80 -6.69 4.56 4.96
N PRO A 81 -7.58 3.66 4.51
CA PRO A 81 -7.19 2.52 3.70
C PRO A 81 -6.80 2.97 2.28
N MET A 82 -5.74 2.38 1.75
CA MET A 82 -5.43 2.41 0.32
C MET A 82 -6.04 1.16 -0.31
N VAL A 83 -7.01 1.34 -1.21
CA VAL A 83 -7.77 0.24 -1.80
C VAL A 83 -7.42 0.10 -3.28
N ALA A 84 -6.92 -1.07 -3.67
CA ALA A 84 -6.71 -1.43 -5.06
C ALA A 84 -7.74 -2.49 -5.45
N SER A 85 -8.53 -2.23 -6.49
CA SER A 85 -9.73 -3.02 -6.80
C SER A 85 -10.63 -3.19 -5.55
N ASP A 86 -10.73 -4.41 -5.01
CA ASP A 86 -11.54 -4.71 -3.82
C ASP A 86 -10.72 -5.15 -2.60
N ARG A 87 -9.42 -4.86 -2.59
CA ARG A 87 -8.51 -5.21 -1.49
C ARG A 87 -7.86 -3.97 -0.89
N VAL A 88 -7.83 -3.91 0.44
CA VAL A 88 -6.95 -2.98 1.16
C VAL A 88 -5.52 -3.46 0.95
N VAL A 89 -4.71 -2.68 0.25
CA VAL A 89 -3.28 -2.96 -0.01
C VAL A 89 -2.34 -2.27 0.97
N GLY A 90 -2.86 -1.30 1.71
CA GLY A 90 -2.08 -0.57 2.71
C GLY A 90 -2.89 0.52 3.39
N MET A 91 -2.18 1.35 4.15
CA MET A 91 -2.75 2.47 4.88
C MET A 91 -1.90 3.72 4.66
N LEU A 92 -2.58 4.86 4.51
CA LEU A 92 -1.98 6.19 4.63
C LEU A 92 -2.40 6.74 6.01
N ASN A 93 -1.41 7.20 6.77
CA ASN A 93 -1.62 7.82 8.07
C ASN A 93 -1.13 9.26 8.01
N VAL A 94 -1.88 10.16 8.61
CA VAL A 94 -1.46 11.55 8.86
C VAL A 94 -1.63 11.81 10.34
N GLU A 95 -0.61 12.41 10.93
CA GLU A 95 -0.44 12.56 12.38
C GLU A 95 -0.26 14.05 12.70
N ASP A 96 -0.78 14.49 13.84
CA ASP A 96 -0.52 15.81 14.40
C ASP A 96 -0.05 15.63 15.84
N HIS A 97 1.18 16.07 16.11
CA HIS A 97 1.83 15.95 17.42
C HIS A 97 1.58 17.15 18.35
N GLN A 98 0.95 18.21 17.85
CA GLN A 98 0.73 19.46 18.59
C GLN A 98 -0.72 19.65 19.04
N ARG A 99 -1.69 19.12 18.28
CA ARG A 99 -3.12 19.37 18.48
C ARG A 99 -3.93 18.09 18.60
N ASP A 100 -4.81 18.09 19.60
CA ASP A 100 -5.96 17.18 19.62
C ASP A 100 -6.98 17.65 18.57
N GLN A 101 -7.83 16.73 18.08
CA GLN A 101 -8.91 17.05 17.13
C GLN A 101 -8.44 17.84 15.89
N ALA A 102 -7.21 17.59 15.41
CA ALA A 102 -6.61 18.38 14.33
C ALA A 102 -7.30 18.19 12.96
N PHE A 103 -8.05 17.10 12.81
CA PHE A 103 -8.59 16.63 11.53
C PHE A 103 -10.11 16.77 11.47
N GLY A 104 -10.56 17.91 10.96
CA GLY A 104 -11.96 18.11 10.63
C GLY A 104 -12.40 17.35 9.37
N PRO A 105 -13.70 17.37 9.03
CA PRO A 105 -14.24 16.62 7.89
C PRO A 105 -13.59 16.95 6.55
N GLY A 106 -13.14 18.20 6.36
CA GLY A 106 -12.44 18.62 5.14
C GLY A 106 -11.06 17.98 5.00
N GLN A 107 -10.28 17.96 6.08
CA GLN A 107 -8.97 17.31 6.11
C GLN A 107 -9.11 15.79 5.91
N VAL A 108 -10.06 15.15 6.58
CA VAL A 108 -10.31 13.71 6.43
C VAL A 108 -10.65 13.37 4.99
N ARG A 109 -11.57 14.11 4.35
CA ARG A 109 -11.93 13.90 2.94
C ARG A 109 -10.73 14.04 2.00
N LEU A 110 -9.89 15.04 2.23
CA LEU A 110 -8.69 15.24 1.42
C LEU A 110 -7.75 14.02 1.51
N VAL A 111 -7.47 13.54 2.72
CA VAL A 111 -6.60 12.38 2.95
C VAL A 111 -7.21 11.11 2.32
N GLN A 112 -8.53 10.93 2.41
CA GLN A 112 -9.25 9.84 1.74
C GLN A 112 -9.11 9.92 0.20
N THR A 113 -9.25 11.11 -0.39
CA THR A 113 -9.08 11.30 -1.85
C THR A 113 -7.65 10.96 -2.30
N VAL A 114 -6.64 11.35 -1.53
CA VAL A 114 -5.25 10.99 -1.80
C VAL A 114 -5.06 9.48 -1.74
N ALA A 115 -5.55 8.82 -0.69
CA ALA A 115 -5.42 7.36 -0.56
C ALA A 115 -6.18 6.58 -1.63
N ALA A 116 -7.35 7.07 -2.07
CA ALA A 116 -8.08 6.50 -3.19
C ALA A 116 -7.29 6.61 -4.50
N SER A 117 -6.67 7.77 -4.75
CA SER A 117 -5.81 7.98 -5.93
C SER A 117 -4.58 7.07 -5.91
N MET A 118 -3.97 6.89 -4.74
CA MET A 118 -2.85 5.94 -4.56
C MET A 118 -3.29 4.50 -4.81
N GLY A 119 -4.45 4.09 -4.29
CA GLY A 119 -5.01 2.76 -4.52
C GLY A 119 -5.26 2.46 -6.00
N ALA A 120 -5.86 3.41 -6.74
CA ALA A 120 -6.07 3.30 -8.18
C ALA A 120 -4.74 3.22 -8.96
N ALA A 121 -3.75 4.04 -8.60
CA ALA A 121 -2.44 4.02 -9.24
C ALA A 121 -1.71 2.68 -9.00
N LEU A 122 -1.81 2.13 -7.80
CA LEU A 122 -1.24 0.81 -7.47
C LEU A 122 -1.91 -0.32 -8.26
N GLU A 123 -3.23 -0.26 -8.43
CA GLU A 123 -3.94 -1.25 -9.25
C GLU A 123 -3.53 -1.17 -10.72
N ASN A 124 -3.44 0.05 -11.26
CA ASN A 124 -2.98 0.26 -12.64
C ASN A 124 -1.56 -0.28 -12.85
N ALA A 125 -0.65 -0.03 -11.91
CA ALA A 125 0.71 -0.55 -11.98
C ALA A 125 0.73 -2.09 -11.94
N ARG A 126 -0.11 -2.71 -11.11
CA ARG A 126 -0.25 -4.17 -11.03
C ARG A 126 -0.77 -4.76 -12.34
N LEU A 127 -1.84 -4.19 -12.90
CA LEU A 127 -2.43 -4.63 -14.17
C LEU A 127 -1.45 -4.48 -15.34
N PHE A 128 -0.72 -3.37 -15.37
CA PHE A 128 0.32 -3.13 -16.37
C PHE A 128 1.45 -4.16 -16.28
N ALA A 129 1.96 -4.44 -15.07
CA ALA A 129 2.99 -5.45 -14.86
C ALA A 129 2.52 -6.85 -15.31
N GLU A 130 1.27 -7.20 -15.04
CA GLU A 130 0.69 -8.47 -15.47
C GLU A 130 0.55 -8.58 -16.99
N THR A 131 0.13 -7.51 -17.65
CA THR A 131 0.06 -7.46 -19.12
C THR A 131 1.45 -7.63 -19.74
N GLN A 132 2.47 -6.98 -19.18
CA GLN A 132 3.86 -7.13 -19.63
C GLN A 132 4.39 -8.56 -19.43
N ARG A 133 3.99 -9.24 -18.35
CA ARG A 133 4.35 -10.65 -18.10
C ARG A 133 3.75 -11.57 -19.16
N LEU A 134 2.44 -11.46 -19.41
CA LEU A 134 1.72 -12.28 -20.39
C LEU A 134 2.21 -12.06 -21.82
N LEU A 135 2.58 -10.82 -22.17
CA LEU A 135 3.17 -10.52 -23.48
C LEU A 135 4.48 -11.28 -23.66
N LYS A 136 5.40 -11.22 -22.68
CA LYS A 136 6.69 -11.94 -22.74
C LYS A 136 6.52 -13.45 -22.85
N GLU A 137 5.54 -14.02 -22.14
CA GLU A 137 5.23 -15.45 -22.22
C GLU A 137 4.72 -15.85 -23.61
N THR A 138 3.90 -15.00 -24.23
CA THR A 138 3.39 -15.22 -25.59
C THR A 138 4.50 -15.11 -26.63
N GLU A 139 5.37 -14.11 -26.52
CA GLU A 139 6.53 -13.94 -27.40
C GLU A 139 7.49 -15.14 -27.32
N ALA A 140 7.78 -15.62 -26.10
CA ALA A 140 8.62 -16.80 -25.89
C ALA A 140 8.02 -18.05 -26.55
N ARG A 141 6.70 -18.27 -26.40
CA ARG A 141 6.00 -19.41 -27.02
C ARG A 141 6.00 -19.33 -28.54
N ASN A 142 5.81 -18.13 -29.10
CA ASN A 142 5.85 -17.93 -30.56
C ASN A 142 7.24 -18.19 -31.11
N ALA A 143 8.30 -17.77 -30.40
CA ALA A 143 9.67 -18.06 -30.78
C ALA A 143 9.97 -19.56 -30.75
N GLU A 144 9.50 -20.28 -29.73
CA GLU A 144 9.62 -21.75 -29.63
C GLU A 144 8.95 -22.45 -30.82
N LEU A 145 7.72 -22.05 -31.16
CA LEU A 145 6.98 -22.60 -32.31
C LEU A 145 7.70 -22.32 -33.63
N ALA A 146 8.30 -21.14 -33.79
CA ALA A 146 9.07 -20.80 -35.00
C ALA A 146 10.28 -21.73 -35.17
N VAL A 147 11.02 -22.00 -34.09
CA VAL A 147 12.15 -22.94 -34.10
C VAL A 147 11.69 -24.36 -34.44
N ILE A 148 10.59 -24.84 -33.83
CA ILE A 148 10.03 -26.17 -34.14
C ILE A 148 9.66 -26.27 -35.63
N ASN A 149 9.00 -25.24 -36.18
CA ASN A 149 8.61 -25.22 -37.59
C ASN A 149 9.82 -25.24 -38.53
N GLU A 150 10.89 -24.49 -38.21
CA GLU A 150 12.14 -24.52 -38.99
C GLU A 150 12.78 -25.90 -39.00
N ILE A 151 12.86 -26.57 -37.84
CA ILE A 151 13.40 -27.94 -37.75
C ILE A 151 12.55 -28.91 -38.58
N GLN A 152 11.21 -28.83 -38.48
CA GLN A 152 10.31 -29.69 -39.25
C GLN A 152 10.52 -29.54 -40.76
N GLN A 153 10.66 -28.32 -41.26
CA GLN A 153 10.92 -28.06 -42.69
C GLN A 153 12.30 -28.57 -43.12
N GLY A 154 13.33 -28.39 -42.28
CA GLY A 154 14.68 -28.89 -42.56
C GLY A 154 14.77 -30.41 -42.63
N VAL A 155 14.07 -31.12 -41.73
CA VAL A 155 14.01 -32.60 -41.73
C VAL A 155 13.27 -33.12 -42.95
N ALA A 156 12.15 -32.50 -43.32
CA ALA A 156 11.39 -32.90 -44.52
C ALA A 156 12.22 -32.76 -45.79
N ALA A 157 12.99 -31.67 -45.93
CA ALA A 157 13.84 -31.42 -47.10
C ALA A 157 15.07 -32.35 -47.23
N GLN A 158 15.42 -33.11 -46.19
CA GLN A 158 16.52 -34.10 -46.23
C GLN A 158 16.06 -35.53 -46.52
N LEU A 159 14.75 -35.78 -46.49
CA LEU A 159 14.16 -37.11 -46.72
C LEU A 159 13.71 -37.32 -48.18
N ASP A 160 13.75 -36.27 -49.01
CA ASP A 160 13.61 -36.31 -50.47
C ASP A 160 14.98 -36.37 -51.18
#